data_AF-A0AAU9CIE4-F1
#
_entry.id   AF-A0AAU9CIE4-F1
#
_cell.length_a   1.000
_cell.length_b   1.000
_cell.length_c   1.000
_cell.angle_alpha   90.00
_cell.angle_beta   90.00
_cell.angle_gamma   90.00
#
_symmetry.space_group_name_H-M   'P 1'
#
loop_
_entity.id
_entity.type
_entity.pdbx_description
1 polymer ?
#
loop_
_entity_poly.entity_id
_entity_poly.type
_entity_poly.pdbx_seq_one_letter_code
_entity_poly.pdbx_strand_id
1 'polypeptide(L)'
;MDAFFFGYTMAILALCLISSVYQWVAFDATKRKPFAAAGLFFLTYFVELGVIFLDEFLHQNIAFPLDSYYAITYPLTRTLIACALWGSLWAYVLLAVERFTLRRLAIPIALFFVAQGACLLFMPYGALRQFCYYTCRQVFCLFMALYGLSALRRAPTSQERQ
;
A
#
# COMPACT_ATOMS: atom_id res chain seq x y z
N MET A 1 23.55 4.42 -8.97
CA MET A 1 22.77 3.26 -8.53
C MET A 1 23.46 2.00 -9.05
N ASP A 2 23.68 0.98 -8.23
CA ASP A 2 24.29 -0.26 -8.73
C ASP A 2 23.34 -0.97 -9.70
N ALA A 3 23.91 -1.57 -10.75
CA ALA A 3 23.16 -2.28 -11.79
C ALA A 3 22.25 -3.38 -11.22
N PHE A 4 22.65 -4.00 -10.11
CA PHE A 4 21.84 -4.99 -9.40
C PHE A 4 20.54 -4.40 -8.87
N PHE A 5 20.59 -3.31 -8.09
CA PHE A 5 19.39 -2.67 -7.53
C PHE A 5 18.50 -2.13 -8.65
N PHE A 6 19.10 -1.62 -9.73
CA PHE A 6 18.36 -1.15 -10.90
C PHE A 6 17.56 -2.29 -11.54
N GLY A 7 18.23 -3.40 -11.88
CA GLY A 7 17.59 -4.56 -12.51
C GLY A 7 16.53 -5.21 -11.61
N TYR A 8 16.82 -5.34 -10.32
CA TYR A 8 15.88 -5.85 -9.31
C TYR A 8 14.60 -4.99 -9.24
N THR A 9 14.74 -3.67 -9.19
CA THR A 9 13.58 -2.77 -9.08
C THR A 9 12.76 -2.78 -10.36
N MET A 10 13.41 -2.79 -11.53
CA MET A 10 12.74 -2.96 -12.82
C MET A 10 11.96 -4.28 -12.91
N ALA A 11 12.54 -5.38 -12.43
CA ALA A 11 11.85 -6.67 -12.39
C ALA A 11 10.60 -6.64 -11.51
N ILE A 12 10.67 -5.99 -10.33
CA ILE A 12 9.50 -5.82 -9.45
C ILE A 12 8.44 -4.94 -10.11
N LEU A 13 8.84 -3.83 -10.74
CA LEU A 13 7.91 -2.95 -11.44
C LEU A 13 7.18 -3.70 -12.57
N ALA A 14 7.90 -4.51 -13.35
CA ALA A 14 7.31 -5.36 -14.37
C ALA A 14 6.33 -6.39 -13.76
N LEU A 15 6.71 -7.03 -12.65
CA LEU A 15 5.86 -7.99 -11.94
C LEU A 15 4.57 -7.33 -11.43
N CYS A 16 4.64 -6.09 -10.93
CA CYS A 16 3.48 -5.34 -10.48
C CYS A 16 2.51 -5.06 -11.65
N LEU A 17 3.03 -4.68 -12.82
CA LEU A 17 2.20 -4.47 -14.01
C LEU A 17 1.56 -5.77 -14.51
N ILE A 18 2.33 -6.85 -14.62
CA ILE A 18 1.81 -8.16 -15.05
C ILE A 18 0.72 -8.64 -14.08
N SER A 19 0.96 -8.52 -12.77
CA SER A 19 -0.01 -8.89 -11.74
C SER A 19 -1.27 -8.03 -11.85
N SER A 20 -1.13 -6.71 -12.02
CA SER A 20 -2.27 -5.80 -12.21
C SER A 20 -3.11 -6.22 -13.42
N VAL A 21 -2.49 -6.42 -14.58
CA VAL A 21 -3.17 -6.87 -15.81
C VAL A 21 -3.90 -8.20 -15.58
N TYR A 22 -3.24 -9.18 -14.96
CA TYR A 22 -3.85 -10.48 -14.69
C TYR A 22 -5.10 -10.36 -13.81
N GLN A 23 -5.05 -9.52 -12.78
CA GLN A 23 -6.20 -9.27 -11.90
C GLN A 23 -7.35 -8.56 -12.64
N TRP A 24 -7.04 -7.63 -13.55
CA TRP A 24 -8.06 -6.98 -14.39
C TRP A 24 -8.71 -7.95 -15.37
N VAL A 25 -7.95 -8.86 -15.98
CA VAL A 25 -8.49 -9.93 -16.83
C VAL A 25 -9.37 -10.88 -16.02
N ALA A 26 -8.93 -11.29 -14.82
CA ALA A 26 -9.72 -12.11 -13.91
C ALA A 26 -11.01 -11.41 -13.47
N PHE A 27 -10.96 -10.09 -13.24
CA PHE A 27 -12.14 -9.28 -12.97
C PHE A 27 -13.08 -9.27 -14.18
N ASP A 28 -12.58 -9.12 -15.39
CA ASP A 28 -13.44 -9.09 -16.58
C ASP A 28 -14.15 -10.44 -16.80
N ALA A 29 -13.44 -11.55 -16.59
CA ALA A 29 -14.00 -12.90 -16.75
C ALA A 29 -15.01 -13.28 -15.65
N THR A 30 -14.76 -12.90 -14.39
CA THR A 30 -15.58 -13.37 -13.24
C THR A 30 -16.54 -12.32 -12.69
N LYS A 31 -16.33 -11.05 -13.03
CA LYS A 31 -16.99 -9.85 -12.46
C LYS A 31 -16.92 -9.77 -10.93
N ARG A 32 -16.01 -10.53 -10.29
CA ARG A 32 -15.81 -10.50 -8.84
C ARG A 32 -14.96 -9.29 -8.46
N LYS A 33 -15.60 -8.33 -7.79
CA LYS A 33 -14.99 -7.10 -7.24
C LYS A 33 -13.64 -7.27 -6.51
N PRO A 34 -13.33 -8.34 -5.74
CA PRO A 34 -12.01 -8.48 -5.13
C PRO A 34 -10.86 -8.45 -6.15
N PHE A 35 -11.04 -8.99 -7.35
CA PHE A 35 -9.98 -8.95 -8.38
C PHE A 35 -9.69 -7.52 -8.85
N ALA A 36 -10.71 -6.68 -9.03
CA ALA A 36 -10.50 -5.26 -9.36
C ALA A 36 -9.75 -4.51 -8.25
N ALA A 37 -10.06 -4.79 -6.98
CA ALA A 37 -9.34 -4.19 -5.85
C ALA A 37 -7.87 -4.64 -5.80
N ALA A 38 -7.59 -5.92 -6.06
CA ALA A 38 -6.22 -6.44 -6.15
C ALA A 38 -5.45 -5.84 -7.34
N GLY A 39 -6.10 -5.67 -8.51
CA GLY A 39 -5.50 -5.00 -9.67
C GLY A 39 -5.13 -3.54 -9.36
N LEU A 40 -6.02 -2.81 -8.69
CA LEU A 40 -5.74 -1.45 -8.24
C LEU A 40 -4.59 -1.39 -7.22
N PHE A 41 -4.49 -2.37 -6.32
CA PHE A 41 -3.36 -2.50 -5.39
C PHE A 41 -2.04 -2.65 -6.12
N PHE A 42 -1.91 -3.59 -7.06
CA PHE A 42 -0.67 -3.76 -7.81
C PHE A 42 -0.32 -2.54 -8.67
N LEU A 43 -1.33 -1.87 -9.24
CA LEU A 43 -1.12 -0.64 -10.01
C LEU A 43 -0.60 0.51 -9.13
N THR A 44 -1.22 0.73 -7.97
CA THR A 44 -0.78 1.76 -7.02
C THR A 44 0.58 1.44 -6.41
N TYR A 45 0.91 0.15 -6.25
CA TYR A 45 2.24 -0.29 -5.79
C TYR A 45 3.31 -0.03 -6.84
N PHE A 46 3.01 -0.28 -8.12
CA PHE A 46 3.86 0.11 -9.24
C PHE A 46 4.15 1.62 -9.22
N VAL A 47 3.13 2.45 -8.99
CA VAL A 47 3.31 3.91 -8.90
C VAL A 47 4.17 4.30 -7.69
N GLU A 48 3.93 3.71 -6.50
CA GLU A 48 4.73 4.02 -5.31
C GLU A 48 6.21 3.67 -5.52
N LEU A 49 6.49 2.45 -5.98
CA LEU A 49 7.86 2.01 -6.27
C LEU A 49 8.48 2.81 -7.41
N GLY A 50 7.71 3.15 -8.43
CA GLY A 50 8.18 3.94 -9.58
C GLY A 50 8.61 5.34 -9.16
N VAL A 51 7.88 5.97 -8.23
CA VAL A 51 8.27 7.29 -7.69
C VAL A 51 9.54 7.19 -6.85
N ILE A 52 9.72 6.14 -6.04
CA ILE A 52 10.99 5.90 -5.31
C ILE A 52 12.13 5.74 -6.29
N PHE A 53 11.95 4.84 -7.24
CA PHE A 53 12.97 4.48 -8.21
C PHE A 53 13.38 5.66 -9.09
N LEU A 54 12.42 6.48 -9.53
CA LEU A 54 12.69 7.68 -10.31
C LEU A 54 13.51 8.70 -9.49
N ASP A 55 13.13 8.91 -8.23
CA ASP A 55 13.85 9.82 -7.31
C ASP A 55 15.30 9.36 -7.11
N GLU A 56 15.52 8.06 -6.84
CA GLU A 56 16.85 7.47 -6.71
C GLU A 56 17.67 7.55 -8.00
N PHE A 57 17.03 7.31 -9.15
CA PHE A 57 17.69 7.36 -10.45
C PHE A 57 18.13 8.78 -10.82
N LEU A 58 17.32 9.79 -10.50
CA LEU A 58 17.66 11.19 -10.75
C LEU A 58 18.83 11.67 -9.86
N HIS A 59 18.94 11.15 -8.63
CA HIS A 59 19.99 11.54 -7.69
C HIS A 59 21.23 10.62 -7.70
N GLN A 60 21.34 9.72 -8.69
CA GLN A 60 22.38 8.69 -8.73
C GLN A 60 23.83 9.20 -8.80
N ASN A 61 24.04 10.47 -9.19
CA ASN A 61 25.35 11.10 -9.35
C ASN A 61 25.75 12.00 -8.17
N ILE A 62 24.93 12.06 -7.12
CA ILE A 62 25.17 12.88 -5.93
C ILE A 62 25.54 11.93 -4.79
N ALA A 63 26.52 12.31 -3.96
CA ALA A 63 26.83 11.56 -2.74
C ALA A 63 25.55 11.47 -1.89
N PHE A 64 25.09 10.25 -1.61
CA PHE A 64 23.83 10.02 -0.90
C PHE A 64 24.11 9.94 0.60
N PRO A 65 23.89 11.02 1.38
CA PRO A 65 24.09 10.95 2.82
C PRO A 65 23.06 9.99 3.43
N LEU A 66 23.48 9.21 4.44
CA LEU A 66 22.61 8.25 5.14
C LEU A 66 21.32 8.89 5.68
N ASP A 67 21.38 10.16 6.05
CA ASP A 67 20.23 10.94 6.56
C ASP A 67 19.12 11.13 5.50
N SER A 68 19.47 11.01 4.22
CA SER A 68 18.52 11.14 3.10
C SER A 68 17.82 9.82 2.77
N TYR A 69 18.25 8.68 3.32
CA TYR A 69 17.71 7.36 2.96
C TYR A 69 16.22 7.21 3.31
N TYR A 70 15.80 7.74 4.46
CA TYR A 70 14.40 7.75 4.88
C TYR A 70 13.72 9.11 4.69
N ALA A 71 14.32 10.00 3.88
CA ALA A 71 13.73 11.30 3.62
C ALA A 71 12.31 11.14 3.08
N ILE A 72 11.39 11.94 3.63
CA ILE A 72 10.01 11.98 3.15
C ILE A 72 9.96 13.00 2.00
N THR A 73 10.53 12.64 0.86
CA THR A 73 10.53 13.48 -0.35
C THR A 73 9.11 13.57 -0.90
N TYR A 74 8.62 14.78 -1.18
CA TYR A 74 7.25 15.05 -1.66
C TYR A 74 6.14 14.50 -0.72
N PRO A 75 6.05 15.00 0.52
CA PRO A 75 5.24 14.39 1.59
C PRO A 75 3.76 14.26 1.24
N LEU A 76 3.17 15.25 0.57
CA LEU A 76 1.76 15.19 0.15
C LEU A 76 1.53 14.08 -0.88
N THR A 77 2.32 14.06 -1.96
CA THR A 77 2.23 13.06 -3.02
C THR A 77 2.44 11.65 -2.49
N ARG A 78 3.45 11.46 -1.63
CA ARG A 78 3.72 10.18 -0.96
C ARG A 78 2.57 9.71 -0.09
N THR A 79 1.95 10.63 0.66
CA THR A 79 0.82 10.31 1.53
C THR A 79 -0.39 9.87 0.68
N LEU A 80 -0.69 10.59 -0.41
CA LEU A 80 -1.81 10.26 -1.30
C LEU A 80 -1.63 8.92 -2.00
N ILE A 81 -0.43 8.65 -2.53
CA ILE A 81 -0.11 7.36 -3.15
C ILE A 81 -0.22 6.24 -2.11
N ALA A 82 0.30 6.44 -0.90
CA ALA A 82 0.18 5.46 0.18
C ALA A 82 -1.29 5.21 0.55
N CYS A 83 -2.14 6.24 0.63
CA CYS A 83 -3.57 6.06 0.88
C CYS A 83 -4.26 5.26 -0.22
N ALA A 84 -3.91 5.48 -1.49
CA ALA A 84 -4.44 4.70 -2.60
C ALA A 84 -3.98 3.23 -2.54
N LEU A 85 -2.70 3.00 -2.24
CA LEU A 85 -2.13 1.65 -2.09
C LEU A 85 -2.77 0.89 -0.93
N TRP A 86 -2.65 1.43 0.28
CA TRP A 86 -3.16 0.78 1.47
C TRP A 86 -4.70 0.71 1.45
N GLY A 87 -5.37 1.71 0.88
CA GLY A 87 -6.81 1.72 0.70
C GLY A 87 -7.33 0.67 -0.28
N SER A 88 -6.63 0.41 -1.38
CA SER A 88 -7.00 -0.65 -2.33
C SER A 88 -6.77 -2.04 -1.73
N LEU A 89 -5.70 -2.23 -0.96
CA LEU A 89 -5.49 -3.47 -0.20
C LEU A 89 -6.58 -3.68 0.86
N TRP A 90 -6.97 -2.63 1.57
CA TRP A 90 -8.08 -2.70 2.53
C TRP A 90 -9.41 -3.02 1.86
N ALA A 91 -9.68 -2.41 0.69
CA ALA A 91 -10.84 -2.74 -0.11
C ALA A 91 -10.86 -4.22 -0.50
N TYR A 92 -9.71 -4.78 -0.90
CA TYR A 92 -9.57 -6.21 -1.19
C TYR A 92 -9.95 -7.07 0.03
N VAL A 93 -9.41 -6.78 1.23
CA VAL A 93 -9.73 -7.51 2.46
C VAL A 93 -11.23 -7.45 2.78
N LEU A 94 -11.85 -6.26 2.69
CA LEU A 94 -13.28 -6.09 2.93
C LEU A 94 -14.15 -6.86 1.94
N LEU A 95 -13.73 -6.91 0.67
CA LEU A 95 -14.42 -7.65 -0.38
C LEU A 95 -14.25 -9.16 -0.23
N ALA A 96 -13.07 -9.63 0.17
CA ALA A 96 -12.79 -11.04 0.43
C ALA A 96 -13.59 -11.58 1.62
N VAL A 97 -13.84 -10.74 2.62
CA VAL A 97 -14.65 -11.07 3.81
C VAL A 97 -16.15 -10.80 3.59
N GLU A 98 -16.55 -10.33 2.40
CA GLU A 98 -17.95 -9.99 2.06
C GLU A 98 -18.57 -8.93 3.00
N ARG A 99 -17.75 -8.05 3.56
CA ARG A 99 -18.16 -7.01 4.53
C ARG A 99 -17.98 -5.59 4.03
N PHE A 100 -17.92 -5.43 2.71
CA PHE A 100 -17.71 -4.14 2.06
C PHE A 100 -18.83 -3.16 2.37
N THR A 101 -18.47 -1.97 2.85
CA THR A 101 -19.36 -0.82 3.01
C THR A 101 -18.51 0.43 2.87
N LEU A 102 -19.00 1.47 2.21
CA LEU A 102 -18.22 2.69 1.99
C LEU A 102 -17.71 3.30 3.31
N ARG A 103 -18.51 3.24 4.39
CA ARG A 103 -18.08 3.66 5.74
C ARG A 103 -16.91 2.83 6.28
N ARG A 104 -16.96 1.50 6.12
CA ARG A 104 -15.90 0.58 6.57
C ARG A 104 -14.61 0.74 5.77
N LEU A 105 -14.71 1.17 4.52
CA LEU A 105 -13.57 1.53 3.69
C LEU A 105 -12.99 2.88 4.11
N ALA A 106 -13.83 3.92 4.18
CA ALA A 106 -13.40 5.30 4.35
C ALA A 106 -12.83 5.60 5.74
N ILE A 107 -13.42 5.05 6.82
CA ILE A 107 -12.99 5.37 8.19
C ILE A 107 -11.51 4.99 8.43
N PRO A 108 -11.06 3.74 8.17
CA PRO A 108 -9.66 3.38 8.40
C PRO A 108 -8.68 4.13 7.49
N ILE A 109 -9.07 4.42 6.25
CA ILE A 109 -8.24 5.20 5.31
C ILE A 109 -8.10 6.65 5.80
N ALA A 110 -9.19 7.27 6.26
CA ALA A 110 -9.17 8.63 6.80
C ALA A 110 -8.30 8.70 8.07
N LEU A 111 -8.43 7.73 8.98
CA LEU A 111 -7.58 7.63 10.17
C LEU A 111 -6.10 7.47 9.80
N PHE A 112 -5.79 6.64 8.81
CA PHE A 112 -4.43 6.46 8.31
C PHE A 112 -3.87 7.76 7.68
N PHE A 113 -4.67 8.47 6.88
CA PHE A 113 -4.29 9.77 6.30
C PHE A 113 -4.01 10.81 7.39
N VAL A 114 -4.91 10.92 8.38
CA VAL A 114 -4.76 11.85 9.51
C VAL A 114 -3.53 11.50 10.34
N ALA A 115 -3.25 10.22 10.59
CA ALA A 115 -2.07 9.79 11.34
C ALA A 115 -0.76 10.17 10.62
N GLN A 116 -0.67 9.93 9.30
CA GLN A 116 0.49 10.38 8.51
C GLN A 116 0.60 11.91 8.50
N GLY A 117 -0.52 12.63 8.30
CA GLY A 117 -0.56 14.09 8.37
C GLY A 117 -0.11 14.65 9.72
N ALA A 118 -0.52 14.02 10.82
CA ALA A 118 -0.11 14.39 12.17
C ALA A 118 1.41 14.25 12.36
N CYS A 119 2.02 13.19 11.84
CA CYS A 119 3.48 13.04 11.85
C CYS A 119 4.18 14.17 11.08
N LEU A 120 3.58 14.63 9.98
CA LEU A 120 4.16 15.70 9.16
C LEU A 120 4.01 17.10 9.79
N LEU A 121 2.92 17.36 10.51
CA LEU A 121 2.56 18.66 11.06
C LEU A 121 3.12 18.90 12.47
N PHE A 122 3.12 17.87 13.32
CA PHE A 122 3.44 18.03 14.75
C PHE A 122 4.87 17.60 15.11
N MET A 123 5.58 16.88 14.23
CA MET A 123 6.95 16.44 14.50
C MET A 123 7.99 17.23 13.70
N PRO A 124 9.09 17.66 14.33
CA PRO A 124 10.21 18.26 13.62
C PRO A 124 10.80 17.26 12.61
N TYR A 125 11.39 17.78 11.54
CA TYR A 125 12.08 16.91 10.58
C TYR A 125 13.26 16.19 11.25
N GLY A 126 13.28 14.86 11.14
CA GLY A 126 14.30 14.02 11.75
C GLY A 126 13.89 12.55 11.75
N ALA A 127 14.77 11.70 12.29
CA ALA A 127 14.61 10.25 12.28
C ALA A 127 13.30 9.79 12.95
N LEU A 128 12.89 10.44 14.05
CA LEU A 128 11.66 10.08 14.76
C LEU A 128 10.40 10.30 13.89
N ARG A 129 10.34 11.42 13.16
CA ARG A 129 9.24 11.70 12.23
C ARG A 129 9.18 10.67 11.10
N GLN A 130 10.33 10.34 10.52
CA GLN A 130 10.43 9.34 9.46
C GLN A 130 9.96 7.97 9.96
N PHE A 131 10.45 7.56 11.13
CA PHE A 131 10.04 6.32 11.80
C PHE A 131 8.52 6.27 12.00
N CYS A 132 7.93 7.26 12.69
CA CYS A 132 6.49 7.29 12.95
C CYS A 132 5.66 7.28 11.66
N TYR A 133 6.05 8.08 10.66
CA TYR A 133 5.36 8.17 9.37
C TYR A 133 5.32 6.81 8.64
N TYR A 134 6.45 6.09 8.59
CA TYR A 134 6.50 4.77 7.95
C TYR A 134 5.87 3.65 8.81
N THR A 135 5.96 3.75 10.15
CA THR A 135 5.31 2.79 11.07
C THR A 135 3.79 2.81 10.95
N CYS A 136 3.16 3.93 10.61
CA CYS A 136 1.72 3.99 10.33
C CYS A 136 1.28 2.93 9.31
N ARG A 137 2.13 2.65 8.30
CA ARG A 137 1.86 1.65 7.25
C ARG A 137 1.86 0.23 7.83
N GLN A 138 2.83 -0.06 8.69
CA GLN A 138 2.95 -1.36 9.36
C GLN A 138 1.76 -1.62 10.30
N VAL A 139 1.38 -0.61 11.09
CA VAL A 139 0.20 -0.68 11.98
C VAL A 139 -1.07 -0.90 11.17
N PHE A 140 -1.22 -0.22 10.03
CA PHE A 140 -2.37 -0.41 9.15
C PHE A 140 -2.39 -1.82 8.53
N CYS A 141 -1.24 -2.34 8.12
CA CYS A 141 -1.08 -3.72 7.64
C CYS A 141 -1.51 -4.74 8.71
N LEU A 142 -1.03 -4.58 9.93
CA LEU A 142 -1.40 -5.42 11.07
C LEU A 142 -2.90 -5.36 11.36
N PHE A 143 -3.49 -4.15 11.34
CA PHE A 143 -4.93 -3.97 11.51
C PHE A 143 -5.72 -4.75 10.46
N MET A 144 -5.36 -4.66 9.18
CA MET A 144 -6.04 -5.39 8.11
C MET A 144 -5.92 -6.90 8.28
N ALA A 145 -4.72 -7.40 8.63
CA ALA A 145 -4.48 -8.81 8.87
C ALA A 145 -5.30 -9.34 10.05
N LEU A 146 -5.30 -8.64 11.18
CA LEU A 146 -6.11 -8.98 12.36
C LEU A 146 -7.60 -8.95 12.04
N TYR A 147 -8.07 -7.96 11.28
CA TYR A 147 -9.46 -7.90 10.85
C TYR A 147 -9.84 -9.10 9.99
N GLY A 148 -9.03 -9.43 8.98
CA GLY A 148 -9.22 -10.61 8.13
C GLY A 148 -9.26 -11.91 8.94
N LEU A 149 -8.28 -12.12 9.83
CA LEU A 149 -8.24 -13.29 10.72
C LEU A 149 -9.46 -13.37 11.65
N SER A 150 -9.86 -12.24 12.23
CA SER A 150 -11.04 -12.19 13.10
C SER A 150 -12.33 -12.54 12.36
N ALA A 151 -12.42 -12.18 11.08
CA ALA A 151 -13.57 -12.47 10.27
C ALA A 151 -13.60 -13.93 9.81
N LEU A 152 -12.44 -14.50 9.47
CA LEU A 152 -12.29 -15.93 9.19
C LEU A 152 -12.69 -16.79 10.40
N ARG A 153 -12.25 -16.42 11.60
CA ARG A 153 -12.61 -17.11 12.85
C ARG A 153 -14.11 -17.05 13.17
N ARG A 154 -14.82 -16.05 12.65
CA ARG A 154 -16.27 -15.86 12.86
C ARG A 154 -17.11 -16.41 11.69
N ALA A 155 -16.47 -16.94 10.65
CA ALA A 155 -17.20 -17.58 9.57
C ALA A 155 -17.69 -18.94 10.08
N PRO A 156 -19.00 -19.26 9.95
CA PRO A 156 -19.50 -20.56 10.33
C PRO A 156 -18.79 -21.63 9.49
N THR A 157 -18.26 -22.65 10.15
CA THR A 157 -17.63 -23.80 9.51
C THR A 157 -18.62 -24.44 8.55
N SER A 158 -18.15 -24.89 7.39
CA SER A 158 -18.96 -25.47 6.31
C SER A 158 -19.90 -26.62 6.73
N GLN A 159 -19.72 -27.19 7.93
CA GLN A 159 -20.60 -28.18 8.52
C GLN A 159 -21.94 -27.63 9.06
N GLU A 160 -22.08 -26.33 9.31
CA GLU A 160 -23.33 -25.72 9.82
C GLU A 160 -24.26 -25.18 8.71
N ARG A 161 -23.89 -25.34 7.43
CA ARG A 161 -24.68 -24.87 6.26
C ARG A 161 -25.47 -25.99 5.54
N GLN A 162 -25.44 -27.22 6.03
CA GLN A 162 -26.24 -28.35 5.54
C GLN A 162 -27.49 -28.53 6.40
#